data_AF-A0AAV9ZN58-F1
#
_entry.id   AF-A0AAV9ZN58-F1
#
_cell.length_a   1.000
_cell.length_b   1.000
_cell.length_c   1.000
_cell.angle_alpha   90.00
_cell.angle_beta   90.00
_cell.angle_gamma   90.00
#
_symmetry.space_group_name_H-M   'P 1'
#
loop_
_entity.id
_entity.type
_entity.pdbx_description
1 polymer ?
#
loop_
_entity_poly.entity_id
_entity_poly.type
_entity_poly.pdbx_seq_one_letter_code
_entity_poly.pdbx_strand_id
1 'polypeptide(L)'
;CHLFIKPDDSWAHVGTHIFKSVKGIPEHNLHEQVDPVNPCGFCGRAGCQIDLSGLPNARTTPKLVAGCSRAHPFSYGHRKKSATPCTNVPILCMLCPVIAPRKSPPVFWKYSMYPHIRVAHPQHWDDLLSRPMNLPADLALNIAISREEMKALG
;
A
#
# COMPACT_ATOMS: atom_id res chain seq x y z
N CYS A 1 0.61 -18.18 -3.94
CA CYS A 1 1.45 -19.29 -3.46
C CYS A 1 0.65 -20.53 -2.98
N HIS A 2 -0.55 -20.81 -3.52
CA HIS A 2 -1.44 -21.93 -3.11
C HIS A 2 -1.89 -21.98 -1.63
N LEU A 3 -1.48 -21.03 -0.79
CA LEU A 3 -1.95 -20.99 0.59
C LEU A 3 -3.43 -20.58 0.64
N PHE A 4 -4.21 -21.34 1.40
CA PHE A 4 -5.56 -20.95 1.78
C PHE A 4 -5.45 -19.97 2.95
N ILE A 5 -5.96 -18.76 2.74
CA ILE A 5 -5.82 -17.66 3.69
C ILE A 5 -7.20 -17.12 4.01
N LYS A 6 -7.43 -16.86 5.28
CA LYS A 6 -8.66 -16.21 5.73
C LYS A 6 -8.76 -14.84 5.07
N PRO A 7 -9.95 -14.40 4.62
CA PRO A 7 -10.12 -13.12 3.98
C PRO A 7 -9.42 -11.98 4.73
N ASP A 8 -9.63 -11.88 6.05
CA ASP A 8 -9.05 -10.82 6.90
C ASP A 8 -7.51 -10.76 6.91
N ASP A 9 -6.84 -11.89 6.66
CA ASP A 9 -5.37 -12.00 6.63
C ASP A 9 -4.79 -11.84 5.21
N SER A 10 -5.65 -11.90 4.18
CA SER A 10 -5.23 -11.94 2.78
C SER A 10 -4.44 -10.70 2.37
N TRP A 11 -4.85 -9.54 2.87
CA TRP A 11 -4.15 -8.27 2.68
C TRP A 11 -2.70 -8.29 3.20
N ALA A 12 -2.48 -8.79 4.42
CA ALA A 12 -1.15 -8.85 5.04
C ALA A 12 -0.26 -9.86 4.31
N HIS A 13 -0.84 -10.98 3.91
CA HIS A 13 -0.15 -11.99 3.15
C HIS A 13 0.28 -11.47 1.77
N VAL A 14 -0.66 -10.92 0.99
CA VAL A 14 -0.36 -10.34 -0.33
C VAL A 14 0.60 -9.17 -0.19
N GLY A 15 0.47 -8.38 0.88
CA GLY A 15 1.41 -7.33 1.23
C GLY A 15 2.85 -7.84 1.38
N THR A 16 3.06 -9.03 1.91
CA THR A 16 4.40 -9.65 2.01
C THR A 16 5.00 -9.90 0.62
N HIS A 17 4.19 -10.39 -0.33
CA HIS A 17 4.62 -10.59 -1.72
C HIS A 17 4.91 -9.26 -2.43
N ILE A 18 4.06 -8.25 -2.20
CA ILE A 18 4.30 -6.90 -2.72
C ILE A 18 5.60 -6.32 -2.16
N PHE A 19 5.85 -6.47 -0.87
CA PHE A 19 7.07 -6.02 -0.23
C PHE A 19 8.31 -6.62 -0.91
N LYS A 20 8.35 -7.95 -1.03
CA LYS A 20 9.46 -8.66 -1.66
C LYS A 20 9.65 -8.23 -3.12
N SER A 21 8.57 -8.10 -3.87
CA SER A 21 8.61 -7.59 -5.25
C SER A 21 9.24 -6.20 -5.34
N VAL A 22 8.80 -5.26 -4.48
CA VAL A 22 9.35 -3.89 -4.44
C VAL A 22 10.81 -3.86 -4.00
N LYS A 23 11.25 -4.83 -3.19
CA LYS A 23 12.64 -5.00 -2.77
C LYS A 23 13.50 -5.81 -3.74
N GLY A 24 12.94 -6.31 -4.84
CA GLY A 24 13.66 -7.15 -5.79
C GLY A 24 14.03 -8.52 -5.21
N ILE A 25 13.34 -8.98 -4.18
CA ILE A 25 13.52 -10.31 -3.60
C ILE A 25 12.72 -11.31 -4.45
N PRO A 26 13.36 -12.24 -5.17
CA PRO A 26 12.67 -13.12 -6.09
C PRO A 26 11.81 -14.15 -5.35
N GLU A 27 10.59 -14.39 -5.85
CA GLU A 27 9.70 -15.44 -5.35
C GLU A 27 9.32 -16.41 -6.47
N HIS A 28 9.96 -17.59 -6.49
CA HIS A 28 9.76 -18.60 -7.53
C HIS A 28 8.46 -19.41 -7.36
N ASN A 29 7.87 -19.41 -6.16
CA ASN A 29 6.69 -20.23 -5.82
C ASN A 29 5.37 -19.45 -5.94
N LEU A 30 5.38 -18.32 -6.65
CA LEU A 30 4.18 -17.57 -6.96
C LEU A 30 3.49 -18.16 -8.19
N HIS A 31 2.21 -18.52 -8.03
CA HIS A 31 1.36 -18.91 -9.15
C HIS A 31 1.21 -17.76 -10.16
N GLU A 32 1.18 -16.53 -9.66
CA GLU A 32 1.09 -15.33 -10.46
C GLU A 32 1.99 -14.28 -9.83
N GLN A 33 2.78 -13.63 -10.67
CA GLN A 33 3.70 -12.59 -10.24
C GLN A 33 2.93 -11.35 -9.80
N VAL A 34 3.46 -10.68 -8.77
CA VAL A 34 2.94 -9.39 -8.33
C VAL A 34 3.22 -8.36 -9.41
N ASP A 35 2.27 -7.46 -9.65
CA ASP A 35 2.49 -6.35 -10.57
C ASP A 35 3.62 -5.45 -10.03
N PRO A 36 4.66 -5.15 -10.83
CA PRO A 36 5.84 -4.44 -10.34
C PRO A 36 5.62 -2.93 -10.19
N VAL A 37 4.49 -2.37 -10.67
CA VAL A 37 4.27 -0.93 -10.74
C VAL A 37 3.21 -0.46 -9.76
N ASN A 38 2.02 -1.07 -9.81
CA ASN A 38 0.88 -0.70 -8.98
C ASN A 38 0.08 -1.95 -8.56
N PRO A 39 0.65 -2.79 -7.69
CA PRO A 39 -0.02 -4.00 -7.24
C PRO A 39 -1.17 -3.69 -6.27
N CYS A 40 -2.24 -4.45 -6.40
CA CYS A 40 -3.35 -4.45 -5.47
C CYS A 40 -2.99 -5.17 -4.17
N GLY A 41 -3.19 -4.53 -3.01
CA GLY A 41 -3.01 -5.14 -1.70
C GLY A 41 -3.90 -6.36 -1.40
N PHE A 42 -4.97 -6.63 -2.18
CA PHE A 42 -5.81 -7.82 -2.01
C PHE A 42 -5.44 -9.00 -2.92
N CYS A 43 -4.87 -8.73 -4.10
CA CYS A 43 -4.65 -9.78 -5.10
C CYS A 43 -3.27 -9.76 -5.77
N GLY A 44 -2.46 -8.73 -5.54
CA GLY A 44 -1.14 -8.54 -6.13
C GLY A 44 -1.14 -8.04 -7.58
N ARG A 45 -2.30 -8.02 -8.25
CA ARG A 45 -2.41 -7.65 -9.68
C ARG A 45 -2.58 -6.16 -9.90
N ALA A 46 -2.35 -5.71 -11.13
CA ALA A 46 -2.67 -4.36 -11.59
C ALA A 46 -4.19 -4.14 -11.78
N GLY A 47 -4.56 -2.88 -12.03
CA GLY A 47 -5.90 -2.48 -12.51
C GLY A 47 -6.97 -2.37 -11.41
N CYS A 48 -6.68 -2.80 -10.19
CA CYS A 48 -7.60 -2.65 -9.07
C CYS A 48 -7.55 -1.22 -8.52
N GLN A 49 -8.63 -0.45 -8.74
CA GLN A 49 -8.78 0.88 -8.16
C GLN A 49 -9.13 0.78 -6.68
N ILE A 50 -8.53 1.64 -5.87
CA ILE A 50 -8.88 1.82 -4.46
C ILE A 50 -9.23 3.28 -4.19
N ASP A 51 -10.15 3.49 -3.26
CA ASP A 51 -10.54 4.80 -2.78
C ASP A 51 -10.92 4.73 -1.29
N LEU A 52 -10.87 5.86 -0.60
CA LEU A 52 -11.34 5.97 0.78
C LEU A 52 -12.66 6.73 0.77
N SER A 53 -13.75 6.00 0.97
CA SER A 53 -15.09 6.59 1.10
C SER A 53 -15.34 7.08 2.53
N GLY A 54 -15.99 8.25 2.63
CA GLY A 54 -16.26 8.93 3.90
C GLY A 54 -15.21 9.98 4.20
N LEU A 55 -15.64 11.25 4.25
CA LEU A 55 -14.79 12.34 4.73
C LEU A 55 -14.45 12.09 6.22
N PRO A 56 -13.26 12.51 6.68
CA PRO A 56 -12.92 12.47 8.09
C PRO A 56 -13.78 13.47 8.86
N ASN A 57 -15.01 13.05 9.19
CA ASN A 57 -15.83 13.68 10.21
C ASN A 57 -15.56 12.88 11.50
N ALA A 58 -15.52 13.54 12.67
CA ALA A 58 -15.14 12.93 13.95
C ALA A 58 -15.93 11.68 14.40
N ARG A 59 -16.94 11.21 13.63
CA ARG A 59 -17.78 10.04 13.92
C ARG A 59 -17.65 8.88 12.93
N THR A 60 -16.91 9.00 11.82
CA THR A 60 -16.87 7.93 10.80
C THR A 60 -15.44 7.60 10.38
N THR A 61 -15.03 6.35 10.61
CA THR A 61 -13.79 5.81 10.04
C THR A 61 -13.95 5.71 8.52
N PRO A 62 -12.96 6.21 7.74
CA PRO A 62 -12.97 6.04 6.28
C PRO A 62 -13.07 4.55 5.92
N LYS A 63 -13.92 4.21 4.96
CA LYS A 63 -14.07 2.85 4.45
C LYS A 63 -13.29 2.72 3.15
N LEU A 64 -12.42 1.71 3.08
CA LEU A 64 -11.76 1.35 1.83
C LEU A 64 -12.80 0.80 0.84
N VAL A 65 -12.89 1.44 -0.31
CA VAL A 65 -13.63 0.94 -1.47
C VAL A 65 -12.58 0.41 -2.45
N ALA A 66 -12.74 -0.83 -2.89
CA ALA A 66 -11.81 -1.45 -3.82
C ALA A 66 -12.58 -2.15 -4.96
N GLY A 67 -12.18 -1.89 -6.20
CA GLY A 67 -12.69 -2.56 -7.40
C GLY A 67 -12.09 -3.95 -7.62
N CYS A 68 -11.61 -4.61 -6.56
CA CYS A 68 -10.99 -5.93 -6.65
C CYS A 68 -11.99 -7.02 -6.29
N SER A 69 -12.07 -8.08 -7.09
CA SER A 69 -12.94 -9.23 -6.79
C SER A 69 -12.54 -10.00 -5.53
N ARG A 70 -11.30 -9.82 -5.05
CA ARG A 70 -10.79 -10.37 -3.79
C ARG A 70 -10.84 -9.36 -2.64
N ALA A 71 -11.46 -8.20 -2.82
CA ALA A 71 -11.61 -7.23 -1.76
C ALA A 71 -12.51 -7.80 -0.66
N HIS A 72 -12.11 -7.57 0.58
CA HIS A 72 -12.90 -7.84 1.77
C HIS A 72 -12.97 -6.55 2.61
N PRO A 73 -13.94 -6.42 3.54
CA PRO A 73 -14.04 -5.25 4.39
C PRO A 73 -12.71 -4.96 5.10
N PHE A 74 -12.23 -3.73 4.92
CA PHE A 74 -11.01 -3.22 5.54
C PHE A 74 -11.33 -1.90 6.24
N SER A 75 -11.10 -1.85 7.54
CA SER A 75 -11.32 -0.64 8.35
C SER A 75 -10.04 0.19 8.40
N TYR A 76 -10.11 1.40 7.84
CA TYR A 76 -9.05 2.39 7.98
C TYR A 76 -8.91 2.75 9.46
N GLY A 77 -7.71 2.57 10.03
CA GLY A 77 -7.48 2.74 11.47
C GLY A 77 -7.26 1.44 12.24
N HIS A 78 -7.19 0.27 11.57
CA HIS A 78 -6.59 -0.94 12.14
C HIS A 78 -5.07 -0.75 12.32
N ARG A 79 -4.66 0.24 13.14
CA ARG A 79 -3.33 0.32 13.69
C ARG A 79 -3.14 -0.94 14.55
N LYS A 80 -2.23 -1.80 14.12
CA LYS A 80 -1.46 -2.74 14.94
C LYS A 80 -2.30 -3.49 15.99
N LYS A 81 -3.00 -4.55 15.58
CA LYS A 81 -2.92 -5.74 16.43
C LYS A 81 -1.50 -6.27 16.22
N SER A 82 -0.74 -6.37 17.30
CA SER A 82 0.69 -6.72 17.37
C SER A 82 1.11 -8.05 16.70
N ALA A 83 0.21 -8.72 15.98
CA ALA A 83 0.40 -10.05 15.44
C ALA A 83 0.87 -10.08 13.96
N THR A 84 0.71 -9.01 13.18
CA THR A 84 1.06 -9.03 11.74
C THR A 84 2.21 -8.07 11.42
N PRO A 85 3.34 -8.54 10.87
CA PRO A 85 4.48 -7.69 10.53
C PRO A 85 4.24 -6.78 9.32
N CYS A 86 3.27 -7.12 8.47
CA CYS A 86 2.94 -6.35 7.29
C CYS A 86 2.15 -5.08 7.66
N THR A 87 2.60 -3.92 7.19
CA THR A 87 1.89 -2.64 7.37
C THR A 87 1.44 -2.03 6.04
N ASN A 88 1.20 -2.86 5.02
CA ASN A 88 0.81 -2.46 3.67
C ASN A 88 -0.55 -1.75 3.56
N VAL A 89 -0.85 -0.70 4.32
CA VAL A 89 -2.20 -0.12 4.37
C VAL A 89 -2.45 0.87 3.22
N PRO A 90 -3.70 1.21 2.88
CA PRO A 90 -4.00 2.32 1.97
C PRO A 90 -3.54 3.66 2.58
N ILE A 91 -2.91 4.51 1.78
CA ILE A 91 -2.35 5.81 2.15
C ILE A 91 -2.76 6.85 1.10
N LEU A 92 -3.19 8.02 1.55
CA LEU A 92 -3.43 9.17 0.69
C LEU A 92 -2.11 9.79 0.23
N CYS A 93 -1.92 9.96 -1.08
CA CYS A 93 -0.77 10.71 -1.59
C CYS A 93 -1.06 12.21 -1.55
N MET A 94 -0.58 12.89 -0.49
CA MET A 94 -0.76 14.33 -0.32
C MET A 94 0.04 15.20 -1.31
N LEU A 95 0.91 14.59 -2.12
CA LEU A 95 1.63 15.27 -3.21
C LEU A 95 0.80 15.34 -4.50
N CYS A 96 -0.14 14.42 -4.68
CA CYS A 96 -1.01 14.40 -5.84
C CYS A 96 -2.08 15.49 -5.70
N PRO A 97 -2.38 16.23 -6.78
CA PRO A 97 -3.49 17.17 -6.76
C PRO A 97 -4.83 16.44 -6.61
N VAL A 98 -5.77 17.10 -5.93
CA VAL A 98 -7.17 16.67 -5.90
C VAL A 98 -7.82 17.13 -7.21
N ILE A 99 -8.07 16.19 -8.11
CA ILE A 99 -8.69 16.47 -9.42
C ILE A 99 -10.17 16.08 -9.38
N ALA A 100 -11.05 16.99 -9.80
CA ALA A 100 -12.49 16.72 -9.90
C ALA A 100 -12.77 15.47 -10.78
N PRO A 101 -13.73 14.62 -10.41
CA PRO A 101 -14.74 14.80 -9.36
C PRO A 101 -14.31 14.32 -7.96
N ARG A 102 -13.03 13.94 -7.76
CA ARG A 102 -12.56 13.45 -6.45
C ARG A 102 -12.59 14.60 -5.43
N LYS A 103 -12.95 14.25 -4.19
CA LYS A 103 -12.95 15.18 -3.03
C LYS A 103 -11.71 15.00 -2.15
N SER A 104 -10.86 14.04 -2.47
CA SER A 104 -9.65 13.68 -1.74
C SER A 104 -8.52 13.32 -2.70
N PRO A 105 -7.26 13.38 -2.25
CA PRO A 105 -6.12 12.88 -3.04
C PRO A 105 -6.27 11.39 -3.36
N PRO A 106 -5.59 10.90 -4.41
CA PRO A 106 -5.57 9.47 -4.73
C PRO A 106 -4.96 8.64 -3.59
N VAL A 107 -5.44 7.40 -3.49
CA VAL A 107 -5.05 6.44 -2.47
C VAL A 107 -4.19 5.35 -3.11
N PHE A 108 -3.08 5.00 -2.46
CA PHE A 108 -2.19 3.92 -2.88
C PHE A 108 -1.91 2.99 -1.71
N TRP A 109 -1.60 1.73 -1.98
CA TRP A 109 -1.05 0.84 -0.96
C TRP A 109 0.34 1.32 -0.52
N LYS A 110 0.66 1.21 0.78
CA LYS A 110 1.92 1.72 1.36
C LYS A 110 3.14 1.31 0.55
N TYR A 111 3.27 0.03 0.19
CA TYR A 111 4.45 -0.42 -0.53
C TYR A 111 4.50 0.08 -1.98
N SER A 112 3.35 0.41 -2.56
CA SER A 112 3.22 1.04 -3.88
C SER A 112 3.56 2.54 -3.86
N MET A 113 3.67 3.18 -2.69
CA MET A 113 4.02 4.61 -2.60
C MET A 113 5.44 4.90 -3.08
N TYR A 114 6.40 3.98 -2.90
CA TYR A 114 7.79 4.17 -3.34
C TYR A 114 7.89 4.26 -4.88
N PRO A 115 7.43 3.25 -5.64
CA PRO A 115 7.44 3.34 -7.09
C PRO A 115 6.54 4.49 -7.60
N HIS A 116 5.42 4.77 -6.93
CA HIS A 116 4.58 5.93 -7.27
C HIS A 116 5.32 7.26 -7.13
N ILE A 117 5.98 7.53 -5.98
CA ILE A 117 6.74 8.76 -5.75
C ILE A 117 7.86 8.88 -6.78
N ARG A 118 8.62 7.81 -7.03
CA ARG A 118 9.71 7.82 -8.02
C ARG A 118 9.25 8.28 -9.40
N VAL A 119 8.08 7.83 -9.85
CA VAL A 119 7.59 8.09 -11.21
C VAL A 119 6.77 9.38 -11.30
N ALA A 120 5.83 9.59 -10.38
CA ALA A 120 4.88 10.70 -10.42
C ALA A 120 5.38 11.96 -9.70
N HIS A 121 6.35 11.81 -8.81
CA HIS A 121 6.90 12.89 -8.00
C HIS A 121 8.44 12.80 -7.96
N PRO A 122 9.13 12.80 -9.12
CA PRO A 122 10.59 12.59 -9.18
C PRO A 122 11.38 13.64 -8.38
N GLN A 123 10.84 14.85 -8.19
CA GLN A 123 11.44 15.89 -7.33
C GLN A 123 11.47 15.51 -5.83
N HIS A 124 10.71 14.49 -5.44
CA HIS A 124 10.67 13.92 -4.09
C HIS A 124 11.35 12.54 -4.03
N TRP A 125 12.18 12.20 -5.03
CA TRP A 125 12.91 10.94 -5.08
C TRP A 125 14.42 11.18 -5.15
N ASP A 126 15.16 10.45 -4.32
CA ASP A 126 16.62 10.42 -4.34
C ASP A 126 17.06 9.14 -5.08
N ASP A 127 17.59 9.29 -6.30
CA ASP A 127 18.07 8.16 -7.10
C ASP A 127 19.30 7.48 -6.50
N LEU A 128 20.19 8.24 -5.85
CA LEU A 128 21.42 7.71 -5.25
C LEU A 128 21.09 6.83 -4.06
N LEU A 129 20.14 7.25 -3.22
CA LEU A 129 19.72 6.53 -2.03
C LEU A 129 18.50 5.63 -2.26
N SER A 130 17.93 5.65 -3.47
CA SER A 130 16.73 4.90 -3.87
C SER A 130 15.59 5.03 -2.85
N ARG A 131 15.29 6.28 -2.44
CA ARG A 131 14.29 6.57 -1.40
C ARG A 131 13.57 7.90 -1.62
N PRO A 132 12.37 8.08 -1.03
CA PRO A 132 11.71 9.38 -1.01
C PRO A 132 12.49 10.42 -0.19
N MET A 133 12.45 11.69 -0.64
CA MET A 133 13.05 12.84 0.02
C MET A 133 12.09 14.04 0.05
N ASN A 134 12.32 14.97 0.98
CA ASN A 134 11.54 16.22 1.10
C ASN A 134 10.01 16.01 1.16
N LEU A 135 9.56 14.95 1.82
CA LEU A 135 8.15 14.66 1.98
C LEU A 135 7.55 15.44 3.17
N PRO A 136 6.25 15.78 3.12
CA PRO A 136 5.52 16.22 4.31
C PRO A 136 5.66 15.18 5.44
N ALA A 137 5.80 15.65 6.69
CA ALA A 137 6.08 14.79 7.85
C ALA A 137 5.07 13.65 8.00
N ASP A 138 3.78 13.92 7.82
CA ASP A 138 2.73 12.90 7.92
C ASP A 138 2.86 11.83 6.83
N LEU A 139 3.19 12.24 5.60
CA LEU A 139 3.37 11.30 4.49
C LEU A 139 4.61 10.43 4.74
N ALA A 140 5.73 11.06 5.13
CA ALA A 140 6.97 10.37 5.47
C ALA A 140 6.76 9.31 6.56
N LEU A 141 6.03 9.67 7.62
CA LEU A 141 5.73 8.75 8.73
C LEU A 141 4.88 7.56 8.29
N ASN A 142 3.87 7.79 7.45
CA ASN A 142 2.94 6.74 7.03
C ASN A 142 3.56 5.76 6.01
N ILE A 143 4.48 6.22 5.16
CA ILE A 143 5.15 5.35 4.18
C ILE A 143 6.43 4.69 4.69
N ALA A 144 6.97 5.14 5.84
CA ALA A 144 8.21 4.61 6.39
C ALA A 144 8.09 3.11 6.71
N ILE A 145 9.01 2.32 6.16
CA ILE A 145 9.13 0.88 6.44
C ILE A 145 10.16 0.73 7.56
N SER A 146 9.76 0.17 8.70
CA SER A 146 10.67 0.02 9.85
C SER A 146 11.67 -1.12 9.62
N ARG A 147 12.76 -1.14 10.41
CA ARG A 147 13.74 -2.23 10.34
C ARG A 147 13.13 -3.57 10.77
N GLU A 148 12.21 -3.54 11.74
CA GLU A 148 11.49 -4.70 12.24
C GLU A 148 10.55 -5.25 11.17
N GLU A 149 9.83 -4.38 10.46
CA GLU A 149 8.99 -4.74 9.32
C GLU A 149 9.83 -5.38 8.20
N MET A 150 10.98 -4.79 7.86
CA MET A 150 11.90 -5.33 6.86
C MET A 150 12.41 -6.73 7.26
N LYS A 151 12.90 -6.88 8.49
CA LYS A 151 13.39 -8.17 9.00
C LYS A 151 12.30 -9.26 9.02
N ALA A 152 11.06 -8.88 9.28
CA ALA A 152 9.97 -9.84 9.42
C ALA A 152 9.37 -10.28 8.07
N LEU A 153 9.49 -9.48 7.01
CA LEU A 153 8.89 -9.77 5.70
C LEU A 153 9.86 -10.38 4.68
N GLY A 154 11.18 -10.28 4.92
CA GLY A 154 12.20 -10.89 4.07
C GLY A 154 13.39 -9.97 3.86
#